data_AF-A0A1Y4FC18-F1
#
_entry.id   AF-A0A1Y4FC18-F1
#
_cell.length_a   1.000
_cell.length_b   1.000
_cell.length_c   1.000
_cell.angle_alpha   90.00
_cell.angle_beta   90.00
_cell.angle_gamma   90.00
#
_symmetry.space_group_name_H-M   'P 1'
#
loop_
_entity.id
_entity.type
_entity.pdbx_description
1 polymer ?
#
loop_
_entity_poly.entity_id
_entity_poly.type
_entity_poly.pdbx_seq_one_letter_code
_entity_poly.pdbx_strand_id
1 'polypeptide(L)' 'MKDYIEERAVEIANYIIETKATVRQTAKKFGISKSTVHMVVTKQNGFIKRTISLR' A
#
# COMPACT_ATOMS: atom_id res chain seq x y z
N MET A 1 -12.92 9.66 -10.30
CA MET A 1 -13.18 10.00 -8.88
C MET A 1 -12.73 8.89 -7.92
N LYS A 2 -12.84 7.60 -8.30
CA LYS A 2 -12.22 6.48 -7.57
C LYS A 2 -10.71 6.36 -7.80
N ASP A 3 -10.23 6.93 -8.90
CA ASP A 3 -8.85 6.81 -9.39
C ASP A 3 -7.84 7.41 -8.38
N TYR A 4 -8.18 8.55 -7.76
CA TYR A 4 -7.35 9.21 -6.75
C TYR A 4 -7.07 8.35 -5.51
N ILE A 5 -8.03 7.48 -5.12
CA ILE A 5 -7.86 6.61 -3.94
C ILE A 5 -6.92 5.44 -4.29
N GLU A 6 -7.01 4.93 -5.52
CA GLU A 6 -6.15 3.84 -5.99
C GLU A 6 -4.72 4.33 -6.22
N GLU A 7 -4.53 5.51 -6.82
CA GLU A 7 -3.21 6.14 -6.99
C GLU A 7 -2.50 6.34 -5.65
N ARG A 8 -3.22 6.87 -4.65
CA ARG A 8 -2.71 7.01 -3.27
C ARG A 8 -2.31 5.67 -2.64
N ALA A 9 -3.08 4.61 -2.89
CA ALA A 9 -2.75 3.28 -2.36
C ALA A 9 -1.48 2.72 -2.98
N VAL A 10 -1.28 2.95 -4.29
CA VAL A 10 -0.06 2.58 -5.02
C VAL A 10 1.15 3.36 -4.51
N GLU A 11 1.04 4.68 -4.30
CA GLU A 11 2.10 5.49 -3.70
C GLU A 11 2.52 4.98 -2.32
N ILE A 12 1.55 4.67 -1.45
CA ILE A 12 1.80 4.15 -0.10
C ILE A 12 2.53 2.80 -0.17
N ALA A 13 2.10 1.91 -1.07
CA ALA A 13 2.71 0.60 -1.23
C ALA A 13 4.14 0.69 -1.79
N ASN A 14 4.36 1.52 -2.81
CA ASN A 14 5.68 1.76 -3.39
C ASN A 14 6.62 2.34 -2.33
N TYR A 15 6.17 3.33 -1.56
CA TYR A 15 6.94 3.90 -0.46
C TYR A 15 7.36 2.82 0.55
N ILE A 16 6.45 1.95 0.98
CA ILE A 16 6.75 0.86 1.93
C ILE A 16 7.81 -0.09 1.35
N ILE A 17 7.71 -0.44 0.08
CA ILE A 17 8.65 -1.37 -0.59
C ILE A 17 10.03 -0.73 -0.74
N GLU A 18 10.09 0.50 -1.26
CA GLU A 18 11.34 1.23 -1.53
C GLU A 18 12.11 1.55 -0.25
N THR A 19 11.40 2.03 0.78
CA THR A 19 12.02 2.45 2.04
C THR A 19 12.08 1.36 3.09
N LYS A 20 11.45 0.20 2.84
CA LYS A 20 11.21 -0.87 3.84
C LYS A 20 10.55 -0.33 5.12
N ALA A 21 9.76 0.74 5.00
CA ALA A 21 9.13 1.40 6.15
C ALA A 21 8.07 0.52 6.80
N THR A 22 7.98 0.60 8.13
CA THR A 22 6.92 -0.09 8.88
C THR A 22 5.57 0.60 8.70
N VAL A 23 4.47 -0.16 8.84
CA VAL A 23 3.09 0.35 8.76
C VAL A 23 2.86 1.58 9.64
N ARG A 24 3.47 1.62 10.84
CA ARG A 24 3.35 2.76 11.78
C ARG A 24 4.05 4.02 11.24
N GLN A 25 5.22 3.88 10.64
CA GLN A 25 5.97 5.01 10.07
C GLN A 25 5.23 5.57 8.86
N THR A 26 4.72 4.70 7.99
CA THR A 26 3.93 5.09 6.81
C THR A 26 2.64 5.80 7.21
N ALA A 27 1.90 5.28 8.20
CA ALA A 27 0.70 5.94 8.73
C ALA A 27 0.99 7.39 9.19
N LYS A 28 2.08 7.58 9.94
CA LYS A 28 2.52 8.91 10.41
C LYS A 28 2.94 9.82 9.25
N LYS A 29 3.63 9.29 8.24
CA LYS A 29 4.12 10.04 7.07
C LYS A 29 2.98 10.53 6.18
N PHE A 30 1.99 9.69 5.94
CA PHE A 30 0.85 9.98 5.05
C PHE A 30 -0.36 10.57 5.78
N GLY A 31 -0.29 10.76 7.09
CA GLY A 31 -1.37 11.34 7.89
C GLY A 31 -2.65 10.49 7.90
N ILE A 32 -2.51 9.17 7.76
CA ILE A 32 -3.62 8.22 7.70
C ILE A 32 -3.56 7.24 8.86
N SER A 33 -4.68 6.60 9.15
CA SER A 33 -4.74 5.62 10.22
C SER A 33 -3.94 4.36 9.88
N LYS A 34 -3.44 3.69 10.92
CA LYS A 34 -2.73 2.40 10.79
C LYS A 34 -3.62 1.34 10.08
N SER A 35 -4.92 1.32 10.33
CA SER A 35 -5.86 0.38 9.71
C SER A 35 -6.03 0.64 8.21
N THR A 36 -6.01 1.90 7.76
CA THR A 36 -6.01 2.25 6.33
C THR A 36 -4.77 1.71 5.64
N VAL A 37 -3.57 1.89 6.24
CA VAL A 37 -2.32 1.35 5.68
C VAL A 37 -2.35 -0.18 5.64
N HIS A 38 -2.85 -0.84 6.70
CA HIS A 38 -3.01 -2.30 6.71
C HIS A 38 -3.94 -2.79 5.60
N MET A 39 -5.06 -2.12 5.37
CA MET A 39 -5.99 -2.49 4.30
C MET A 39 -5.33 -2.36 2.92
N VAL A 40 -4.53 -1.31 2.69
CA VAL A 40 -3.74 -1.12 1.47
C VAL A 40 -2.74 -2.25 1.29
N VAL A 41 -1.92 -2.53 2.30
CA VAL A 41 -0.91 -3.62 2.24
C VAL A 41 -1.57 -4.98 1.99
N THR A 42 -2.67 -5.30 2.67
CA THR A 42 -3.39 -6.56 2.48
C THR A 42 -3.97 -6.69 1.06
N LYS A 43 -4.55 -5.60 0.51
CA LYS A 43 -5.05 -5.59 -0.87
C LYS A 43 -3.91 -5.71 -1.88
N GLN A 44 -2.80 -4.99 -1.69
CA GLN A 44 -1.63 -5.04 -2.59
C GLN A 44 -0.96 -6.41 -2.59
N ASN A 45 -0.85 -7.06 -1.43
CA ASN A 45 -0.23 -8.38 -1.32
C ASN A 45 -0.97 -9.43 -2.17
N GLY A 46 -2.30 -9.27 -2.32
CA GLY A 46 -3.11 -10.08 -3.24
C GLY A 46 -2.87 -9.76 -4.72
N PHE A 47 -2.50 -8.53 -5.07
CA PHE A 47 -2.12 -8.14 -6.44
C PHE A 47 -0.74 -8.67 -6.84
N ILE A 48 0.25 -8.60 -5.94
CA ILE A 48 1.60 -9.10 -6.19
C ILE A 48 1.58 -10.62 -6.38
N LYS A 49 0.83 -11.38 -5.56
CA LYS A 49 0.70 -12.83 -5.74
C LYS A 49 0.03 -13.21 -7.06
N ARG A 50 -0.98 -12.48 -7.53
CA ARG A 50 -1.65 -12.77 -8.81
C ARG A 50 -0.76 -12.50 -10.03
N THR A 51 0.07 -11.47 -9.97
CA THR A 51 0.93 -11.10 -11.11
C THR A 51 2.08 -12.10 -11.29
N ILE A 52 2.59 -12.67 -10.19
CA ILE A 52 3.67 -13.68 -10.23
C ILE A 52 3.10 -15.09 -10.48
N SER A 53 1.87 -15.38 -10.04
CA SER A 53 1.24 -16.69 -10.30
C SER A 53 0.68 -16.85 -11.72
N LEU A 54 0.54 -15.76 -12.48
CA LEU A 54 0.13 -15.77 -13.89
C LEU A 54 1.33 -15.71 -14.86
N ARG A 55 2.56 -15.87 -14.35
CA ARG A 55 3.78 -15.86 -15.15
C ARG A 55 4.50 -17.19 -15.10
#